data_AF-A0A847L2H0-F1
#
_entry.id   AF-A0A847L2H0-F1
#
_cell.length_a   1.000
_cell.length_b   1.000
_cell.length_c   1.000
_cell.angle_alpha   90.00
_cell.angle_beta   90.00
_cell.angle_gamma   90.00
#
_symmetry.space_group_name_H-M   'P 1'
#
loop_
_entity.id
_entity.type
_entity.pdbx_description
1 polymer ?
#
loop_
_entity_poly.entity_id
_entity_poly.type
_entity_poly.pdbx_seq_one_letter_code
_entity_poly.pdbx_strand_id
1 'polypeptide(L)'
;MKKHDFYRWFRWLSLVPVGLFIITFFYIRYGLRHSDDFVLSARISWVFIALTLIYIPKVIYIFFYYVNWLYNRIFNTYTYIFRQIGFALGILFASIITYGLIVTRDDFYVKKQTTYIHELPKGFDGYKIALIADLHLGNWNRKFNIMEPIIKLINEQNVDIIVLAGDLINNYGAETEGWEPYFHRLKSKSGLM
;
A
#
# COMPACT_ATOMS: atom_id res chain seq x y z
N MET A 1 -4.97 -42.77 28.98
CA MET A 1 -4.86 -41.78 27.88
C MET A 1 -3.85 -40.70 28.28
N LYS A 2 -2.63 -40.72 27.73
CA LYS A 2 -1.61 -39.69 27.98
C LYS A 2 -2.07 -38.38 27.33
N LYS A 3 -2.27 -37.32 28.13
CA LYS A 3 -2.57 -35.98 27.63
C LYS A 3 -1.40 -35.54 26.76
N HIS A 4 -1.68 -35.25 25.49
CA HIS A 4 -0.69 -34.86 24.49
C HIS A 4 0.00 -33.53 24.88
N ASP A 5 1.20 -33.61 25.48
CA ASP A 5 2.09 -32.45 25.68
C ASP A 5 2.53 -31.78 24.36
N PHE A 6 2.32 -32.47 23.23
CA PHE A 6 2.52 -31.95 21.87
C PHE A 6 1.82 -30.59 21.61
N TYR A 7 0.70 -30.32 22.29
CA TYR A 7 -0.04 -29.07 22.12
C TYR A 7 0.58 -27.86 22.82
N ARG A 8 1.42 -28.02 23.85
CA ARG A 8 1.92 -26.88 24.65
C ARG A 8 2.98 -26.09 23.88
N TRP A 9 3.98 -26.77 23.31
CA TRP A 9 5.01 -26.15 22.46
C TRP A 9 4.39 -25.45 21.23
N PHE A 10 3.36 -26.05 20.64
CA PHE A 10 2.77 -25.54 19.40
C PHE A 10 2.01 -24.22 19.62
N ARG A 11 1.42 -24.06 20.82
CA ARG A 11 0.82 -22.78 21.24
C ARG A 11 1.87 -21.68 21.35
N TRP A 12 3.03 -21.96 21.95
CA TRP A 12 4.13 -20.99 22.03
C TRP A 12 4.68 -20.63 20.64
N LEU A 13 4.84 -21.63 19.76
CA LEU A 13 5.26 -21.38 18.38
C LEU A 13 4.26 -20.49 17.62
N SER A 14 2.96 -20.64 17.88
CA SER A 14 1.92 -19.80 17.26
C SER A 14 1.91 -18.33 17.73
N LEU A 15 2.61 -18.02 18.82
CA LEU A 15 2.78 -16.65 19.32
C LEU A 15 3.97 -15.93 18.68
N VAL A 16 4.92 -16.66 18.09
CA VAL A 16 6.12 -16.08 17.44
C VAL A 16 5.76 -15.06 16.36
N PRO A 17 4.86 -15.33 15.39
CA PRO A 17 4.57 -14.33 14.38
C PRO A 17 3.75 -13.16 14.92
N VAL A 18 3.09 -13.30 16.08
CA VAL A 18 2.41 -12.17 16.77
C VAL A 18 3.46 -11.24 17.35
N GLY A 19 4.49 -11.81 17.99
CA GLY A 19 5.65 -11.07 18.46
C GLY A 19 6.34 -10.34 17.31
N LEU A 20 6.58 -11.01 16.18
CA LEU A 20 7.16 -10.39 14.99
C LEU A 20 6.28 -9.26 14.43
N PHE A 21 4.96 -9.42 14.42
CA PHE A 21 4.03 -8.38 13.98
C PHE A 21 4.12 -7.14 14.88
N ILE A 22 4.14 -7.34 16.20
CA ILE A 22 4.27 -6.25 17.17
C ILE A 22 5.63 -5.57 17.02
N ILE A 23 6.73 -6.33 16.92
CA ILE A 23 8.08 -5.78 16.74
C ILE A 23 8.18 -4.97 15.45
N THR A 24 7.68 -5.51 14.33
CA THR A 24 7.68 -4.80 13.05
C THR A 24 6.82 -3.53 13.10
N PHE A 25 5.66 -3.56 13.76
CA PHE A 25 4.83 -2.38 14.00
C PHE A 25 5.59 -1.28 14.79
N PHE A 26 6.22 -1.64 15.92
CA PHE A 26 6.97 -0.69 16.73
C PHE A 26 8.20 -0.16 15.99
N TYR A 27 8.89 -1.01 15.24
CA TYR A 27 10.01 -0.59 14.40
C TYR A 27 9.55 0.39 13.30
N ILE A 28 8.44 0.12 12.62
CA ILE A 28 7.88 1.07 11.63
C ILE A 28 7.53 2.39 12.30
N ARG A 29 6.90 2.36 13.48
CA ARG A 29 6.41 3.56 14.16
C ARG A 29 7.52 4.44 14.74
N TYR A 30 8.60 3.84 15.25
CA TYR A 30 9.63 4.53 16.03
C TYR A 30 11.05 4.35 15.47
N GLY A 31 11.34 3.19 14.89
CA GLY A 31 12.67 2.82 14.38
C GLY A 31 13.01 3.43 13.03
N LEU A 32 12.05 3.51 12.09
CA LEU A 32 12.31 4.05 10.74
C LEU A 32 12.86 5.47 10.75
N ARG A 33 12.45 6.29 11.73
CA ARG A 33 12.95 7.67 11.88
C ARG A 33 14.46 7.76 12.14
N HIS A 34 15.10 6.68 12.57
CA HIS A 34 16.51 6.62 12.92
C HIS A 34 17.34 5.75 11.97
N SER A 35 16.71 5.12 10.98
CA SER A 35 17.39 4.33 9.96
C SER A 35 17.54 5.18 8.72
N ASP A 36 18.72 5.20 8.10
CA ASP A 36 18.93 5.85 6.78
C ASP A 36 18.79 4.84 5.61
N ASP A 37 18.54 3.56 5.92
CA ASP A 37 18.46 2.48 4.93
C ASP A 37 17.01 2.30 4.45
N PHE A 38 16.71 2.89 3.30
CA PHE A 38 15.41 2.77 2.65
C PHE A 38 15.10 1.33 2.21
N VAL A 39 16.11 0.51 1.91
CA VAL A 39 15.93 -0.89 1.48
C VAL A 39 15.50 -1.74 2.66
N LEU A 40 16.16 -1.57 3.82
CA LEU A 40 15.76 -2.23 5.06
C LEU A 40 14.34 -1.82 5.45
N SER A 41 14.04 -0.53 5.35
CA SER A 41 12.71 0.03 5.62
C SER A 41 11.64 -0.61 4.75
N ALA A 42 11.88 -0.71 3.44
CA ALA A 42 10.98 -1.37 2.50
C ALA A 42 10.80 -2.85 2.83
N ARG A 43 11.88 -3.59 3.16
CA ARG A 43 11.81 -5.01 3.54
C ARG A 43 10.95 -5.23 4.78
N ILE A 44 11.10 -4.38 5.79
CA ILE A 44 10.32 -4.47 7.03
C ILE A 44 8.84 -4.17 6.76
N SER A 45 8.54 -3.16 5.92
CA SER A 45 7.17 -2.89 5.47
C SER A 45 6.55 -4.08 4.74
N TRP A 46 7.31 -4.78 3.87
CA TRP A 46 6.82 -6.00 3.20
C TRP A 46 6.54 -7.14 4.18
N VAL A 47 7.40 -7.35 5.17
CA VAL A 47 7.15 -8.35 6.23
C VAL A 47 5.89 -7.98 7.02
N PHE A 48 5.72 -6.70 7.37
CA PHE A 48 4.53 -6.21 8.07
C PHE A 48 3.25 -6.43 7.24
N ILE A 49 3.27 -6.16 5.94
CA ILE A 49 2.15 -6.44 5.03
C ILE A 49 1.82 -7.93 4.99
N ALA A 50 2.84 -8.80 4.85
CA ALA A 50 2.65 -10.25 4.81
C ALA A 50 2.02 -10.79 6.11
N LEU A 51 2.47 -10.28 7.26
CA LEU A 51 1.88 -10.62 8.55
C LEU A 51 0.45 -10.05 8.69
N THR A 52 0.20 -8.84 8.20
CA THR A 52 -1.14 -8.23 8.18
C THR A 52 -2.14 -9.08 7.40
N LEU A 53 -1.75 -9.61 6.24
CA LEU A 53 -2.57 -10.51 5.43
C LEU A 53 -2.96 -11.80 6.18
N ILE A 54 -2.12 -12.27 7.11
CA ILE A 54 -2.41 -13.43 7.95
C ILE A 54 -3.28 -13.05 9.15
N TYR A 55 -2.99 -11.90 9.78
CA TYR A 55 -3.60 -11.53 11.05
C TYR A 55 -4.97 -10.87 10.91
N ILE A 56 -5.22 -10.06 9.89
CA ILE A 56 -6.53 -9.42 9.69
C ILE A 56 -7.66 -10.46 9.58
N PRO A 57 -7.58 -11.48 8.70
CA PRO A 57 -8.63 -12.51 8.61
C PRO A 57 -8.83 -13.26 9.92
N LYS A 58 -7.73 -13.52 10.65
CA LYS A 58 -7.76 -14.20 11.95
C LYS A 58 -8.47 -13.36 13.02
N VAL A 59 -8.19 -12.06 13.08
CA VAL A 59 -8.84 -11.13 14.02
C VAL A 59 -10.33 -11.02 13.71
N ILE A 60 -10.70 -10.87 12.43
CA ILE A 60 -12.10 -10.86 11.99
C ILE A 60 -12.79 -12.16 12.42
N TYR A 61 -12.20 -13.32 12.12
CA TYR A 61 -12.76 -14.61 12.51
C TYR A 61 -12.94 -14.76 14.02
N ILE A 62 -11.94 -14.37 14.82
CA ILE A 62 -12.00 -14.43 16.30
C ILE A 62 -13.12 -13.54 16.83
N PHE A 63 -13.25 -12.32 16.30
CA PHE A 63 -14.34 -11.41 16.68
C PHE A 63 -15.71 -12.07 16.43
N PHE A 64 -15.94 -12.58 15.22
CA PHE A 64 -17.19 -13.24 14.87
C PHE A 64 -17.43 -14.56 15.62
N TYR A 65 -16.37 -15.28 15.99
CA TYR A 65 -16.46 -16.43 16.87
C TYR A 65 -17.02 -16.05 18.24
N TYR A 66 -16.53 -14.95 18.84
CA TYR A 66 -17.05 -14.47 20.13
C TYR A 66 -18.47 -13.91 20.01
N VAL A 67 -18.81 -13.23 18.91
CA VAL A 67 -20.18 -12.80 18.62
C VAL A 67 -21.11 -14.01 18.53
N ASN A 68 -20.72 -15.06 17.81
CA ASN A 68 -21.50 -16.30 17.70
C ASN A 68 -21.68 -16.98 19.07
N TRP A 69 -20.60 -17.04 19.86
CA TRP A 69 -20.64 -17.59 21.21
C TRP A 69 -21.59 -16.81 22.12
N LEU A 70 -21.52 -15.48 22.09
CA LEU A 70 -22.38 -14.61 22.89
C LEU A 70 -23.85 -14.75 22.46
N TYR A 71 -24.12 -14.79 21.16
CA TYR A 71 -25.45 -15.02 20.62
C TYR A 71 -26.03 -16.35 21.11
N ASN A 72 -25.27 -17.44 20.97
CA ASN A 72 -25.70 -18.76 21.44
C ASN A 72 -25.93 -18.80 22.95
N ARG A 73 -25.12 -18.08 23.73
CA ARG A 73 -25.29 -17.97 25.19
C ARG A 73 -26.56 -17.21 25.58
N ILE A 74 -26.90 -16.13 24.88
CA ILE A 74 -28.06 -15.28 25.19
C ILE A 74 -29.36 -15.95 24.76
N PHE A 75 -29.40 -16.50 23.55
CA PHE A 75 -30.62 -17.05 22.95
C PHE A 75 -30.76 -18.57 23.16
N ASN A 76 -29.83 -19.20 23.87
CA ASN A 76 -29.77 -20.65 24.10
C ASN A 76 -29.84 -21.47 22.79
N THR A 77 -29.19 -20.97 21.74
CA THR A 77 -29.13 -21.59 20.40
C THR A 77 -27.78 -22.25 20.16
N TYR A 78 -27.68 -23.07 19.11
CA TYR A 78 -26.41 -23.71 18.67
C TYR A 78 -26.06 -23.36 17.22
N THR A 79 -26.16 -22.08 16.85
CA THR A 79 -25.88 -21.65 15.47
C THR A 79 -24.40 -21.45 15.22
N TYR A 80 -24.01 -21.45 13.94
CA TYR A 80 -22.65 -21.14 13.47
C TYR A 80 -22.63 -20.03 12.41
N ILE A 81 -23.76 -19.34 12.22
CA ILE A 81 -23.97 -18.37 11.14
C ILE A 81 -22.95 -17.23 11.25
N PHE A 82 -22.80 -16.64 12.44
CA PHE A 82 -21.84 -15.54 12.63
C PHE A 82 -20.41 -15.99 12.40
N ARG A 83 -20.05 -17.23 12.78
CA ARG A 83 -18.72 -17.80 12.51
C ARG A 83 -18.47 -17.96 11.00
N GLN A 84 -19.46 -18.40 10.23
CA GLN A 84 -19.37 -18.51 8.77
C GLN A 84 -19.24 -17.13 8.11
N ILE A 85 -20.01 -16.14 8.57
CA ILE A 85 -19.89 -14.74 8.13
C ILE A 85 -18.48 -14.22 8.39
N GLY A 86 -17.94 -14.42 9.60
CA GLY A 86 -16.59 -13.99 9.95
C GLY A 86 -15.51 -14.64 9.09
N PHE A 87 -15.67 -15.92 8.75
CA PHE A 87 -14.76 -16.61 7.83
C PHE A 87 -14.83 -16.04 6.41
N ALA A 88 -16.05 -15.84 5.88
CA ALA A 88 -16.26 -15.26 4.54
C ALA A 88 -15.70 -13.83 4.46
N LEU A 89 -15.94 -13.00 5.48
CA LEU A 89 -15.37 -11.66 5.57
C LEU A 89 -13.84 -11.69 5.68
N GLY A 90 -13.28 -12.61 6.48
CA GLY A 90 -11.83 -12.78 6.57
C GLY A 90 -11.19 -13.06 5.20
N ILE A 91 -11.79 -13.95 4.40
CA ILE A 91 -11.35 -14.21 3.03
C ILE A 91 -11.51 -12.96 2.16
N LEU A 92 -12.67 -12.31 2.20
CA LEU A 92 -12.94 -11.10 1.41
C LEU A 92 -11.90 -10.00 1.67
N PHE A 93 -11.58 -9.71 2.94
CA PHE A 93 -10.58 -8.70 3.29
C PHE A 93 -9.18 -9.10 2.83
N ALA A 94 -8.79 -10.38 3.00
CA ALA A 94 -7.51 -10.85 2.46
C ALA A 94 -7.43 -10.70 0.94
N SER A 95 -8.52 -11.00 0.23
CA SER A 95 -8.62 -10.84 -1.21
C SER A 95 -8.53 -9.38 -1.64
N ILE A 96 -9.22 -8.46 -0.96
CA ILE A 96 -9.16 -7.02 -1.26
C ILE A 96 -7.75 -6.47 -1.06
N ILE A 97 -7.10 -6.80 0.07
CA ILE A 97 -5.73 -6.34 0.35
C ILE A 97 -4.77 -6.91 -0.69
N THR A 98 -4.87 -8.20 -0.99
CA THR A 98 -4.02 -8.85 -2.01
C THR A 98 -4.23 -8.25 -3.39
N TYR A 99 -5.47 -7.98 -3.78
CA TYR A 99 -5.81 -7.31 -5.03
C TYR A 99 -5.19 -5.91 -5.10
N GLY A 100 -5.32 -5.11 -4.03
CA GLY A 100 -4.70 -3.78 -3.98
C GLY A 100 -3.18 -3.82 -4.11
N LEU A 101 -2.53 -4.79 -3.45
CA LEU A 101 -1.07 -4.94 -3.50
C LEU A 101 -0.54 -5.35 -4.87
N ILE A 102 -1.28 -6.17 -5.60
CA ILE A 102 -0.83 -6.76 -6.87
C ILE A 102 -1.29 -5.91 -8.08
N VAL A 103 -2.53 -5.44 -8.06
CA VAL A 103 -3.16 -4.80 -9.23
C VAL A 103 -3.04 -3.30 -9.16
N THR A 104 -3.52 -2.67 -8.08
CA THR A 104 -3.64 -1.20 -8.05
C THR A 104 -2.31 -0.47 -7.90
N ARG A 105 -1.28 -1.14 -7.39
CA ARG A 105 0.02 -0.53 -7.10
C ARG A 105 0.70 0.06 -8.35
N ASP A 106 0.59 -0.64 -9.48
CA ASP A 106 1.30 -0.30 -10.72
C ASP A 106 0.32 0.01 -11.87
N ASP A 107 -0.95 0.31 -11.54
CA ASP A 107 -2.01 0.66 -12.51
C ASP A 107 -2.05 2.17 -12.76
N PHE A 108 -1.14 2.64 -13.62
CA PHE A 108 -1.04 4.05 -13.99
C PHE A 108 -2.06 4.42 -15.08
N TYR A 109 -2.81 5.50 -14.88
CA TYR A 109 -3.75 6.03 -15.86
C TYR A 109 -3.78 7.55 -15.88
N VAL A 110 -4.21 8.13 -16.99
CA VAL A 110 -4.32 9.59 -17.16
C VAL A 110 -5.74 10.05 -16.83
N LYS A 111 -5.89 10.89 -15.81
CA LYS A 111 -7.13 11.60 -15.52
C LYS A 111 -7.10 12.99 -16.15
N LYS A 112 -8.01 13.27 -17.09
CA LYS A 112 -8.14 14.58 -17.72
C LYS A 112 -9.20 15.41 -17.00
N GLN A 113 -8.85 16.64 -16.65
CA GLN A 113 -9.77 17.60 -16.06
C GLN A 113 -9.55 18.97 -16.71
N THR A 114 -10.65 19.56 -17.19
CA THR A 114 -10.64 20.92 -17.76
C THR A 114 -11.22 21.87 -16.73
N THR A 115 -10.45 22.90 -16.36
CA THR A 115 -10.86 23.93 -15.41
C THR A 115 -11.00 25.26 -16.16
N TYR A 116 -12.14 25.93 -15.98
CA TYR A 116 -12.40 27.24 -16.56
C TYR A 116 -12.10 28.33 -15.54
N ILE A 117 -11.28 29.32 -15.92
CA ILE A 117 -10.89 30.45 -15.08
C ILE A 117 -11.39 31.72 -15.76
N HIS A 118 -12.19 32.52 -15.06
CA HIS A 118 -12.91 33.66 -15.65
C HIS A 118 -11.97 34.70 -16.29
N GLU A 119 -10.86 35.00 -15.64
CA GLU A 119 -9.87 36.00 -16.07
C GLU A 119 -8.57 35.35 -16.54
N LEU A 120 -8.66 34.17 -17.19
CA LEU A 120 -7.47 33.49 -17.71
C LEU A 120 -6.83 34.33 -18.83
N PRO A 121 -5.53 34.67 -18.75
CA PRO A 121 -4.87 35.36 -19.84
C PRO A 121 -4.92 34.52 -21.11
N LYS A 122 -5.16 35.15 -22.27
CA LYS A 122 -5.35 34.45 -23.55
C LYS A 122 -4.24 33.46 -23.92
N GLY A 123 -3.00 33.72 -23.47
CA GLY A 123 -1.87 32.81 -23.70
C GLY A 123 -1.98 31.46 -22.98
N PHE A 124 -2.87 31.33 -21.99
CA PHE A 124 -3.13 30.09 -21.27
C PHE A 124 -4.42 29.38 -21.71
N ASP A 125 -5.14 29.91 -22.72
CA ASP A 125 -6.30 29.21 -23.25
C ASP A 125 -5.87 27.90 -23.93
N GLY A 126 -6.48 26.79 -23.49
CA GLY A 126 -6.08 25.45 -23.92
C GLY A 126 -4.73 24.96 -23.35
N TYR A 127 -4.13 25.68 -22.40
CA TYR A 127 -2.86 25.29 -21.78
C TYR A 127 -3.00 23.99 -20.99
N LYS A 128 -2.12 23.03 -21.28
CA LYS A 128 -2.13 21.69 -20.71
C LYS A 128 -1.00 21.53 -19.70
N ILE A 129 -1.38 21.16 -18.49
CA ILE A 129 -0.45 20.87 -17.39
C ILE A 129 -0.55 19.38 -17.09
N ALA A 130 0.58 18.65 -17.16
CA ALA A 130 0.67 17.32 -16.58
C ALA A 130 1.10 17.48 -15.12
N LEU A 131 0.17 17.18 -14.20
CA LEU A 131 0.46 17.14 -12.77
C LEU A 131 0.82 15.70 -12.39
N ILE A 132 2.03 15.51 -11.85
CA ILE A 132 2.48 14.23 -11.32
C ILE A 132 2.70 14.42 -9.83
N ALA A 133 2.07 13.59 -9.01
CA ALA A 133 2.10 13.69 -7.56
C ALA A 133 2.50 12.34 -6.94
N ASP A 134 3.07 12.40 -5.74
CA ASP A 134 3.23 11.26 -4.82
C ASP A 134 3.86 10.01 -5.46
N LEU A 135 4.95 10.21 -6.22
CA LEU A 135 5.69 9.11 -6.84
C LEU A 135 6.27 8.16 -5.79
N HIS A 136 6.71 8.67 -4.62
CA HIS A 136 7.18 7.83 -3.52
C HIS A 136 8.19 6.75 -3.98
N LEU A 137 9.27 7.17 -4.65
CA LEU A 137 10.17 6.31 -5.44
C LEU A 137 10.75 5.10 -4.67
N GLY A 138 10.94 5.23 -3.35
CA GLY A 138 11.38 4.14 -2.48
C GLY A 138 10.49 2.88 -2.51
N ASN A 139 9.20 3.02 -2.86
CA ASN A 139 8.27 1.88 -2.99
C ASN A 139 8.75 0.89 -4.05
N TRP A 140 9.37 1.36 -5.13
CA TRP A 140 9.84 0.51 -6.22
C TRP A 140 11.27 0.01 -6.03
N ASN A 141 11.99 0.42 -4.98
CA ASN A 141 13.31 -0.09 -4.61
C ASN A 141 14.26 -0.23 -5.81
N ARG A 142 14.45 0.86 -6.57
CA ARG A 142 15.28 0.92 -7.80
C ARG A 142 14.82 0.03 -8.97
N LYS A 143 13.56 -0.43 -8.98
CA LYS A 143 12.93 -1.04 -10.16
C LYS A 143 12.57 0.04 -11.18
N PHE A 144 13.57 0.64 -11.79
CA PHE A 144 13.41 1.84 -12.62
C PHE A 144 12.49 1.66 -13.84
N ASN A 145 12.35 0.43 -14.34
CA ASN A 145 11.48 0.08 -15.48
C ASN A 145 10.00 0.47 -15.26
N ILE A 146 9.58 0.70 -14.00
CA ILE A 146 8.23 1.18 -13.68
C ILE A 146 7.94 2.58 -14.25
N MET A 147 8.97 3.39 -14.51
CA MET A 147 8.80 4.71 -15.11
C MET A 147 8.46 4.65 -16.60
N GLU A 148 8.69 3.52 -17.28
CA GLU A 148 8.38 3.37 -18.71
C GLU A 148 6.90 3.66 -19.06
N PRO A 149 5.91 3.00 -18.43
CA PRO A 149 4.50 3.30 -18.68
C PRO A 149 4.14 4.75 -18.29
N ILE A 150 4.70 5.28 -17.20
CA ILE A 150 4.46 6.64 -16.73
C ILE A 150 4.93 7.67 -17.78
N ILE A 151 6.17 7.55 -18.23
CA ILE A 151 6.77 8.41 -19.26
C ILE A 151 5.94 8.36 -20.54
N LYS A 152 5.53 7.15 -20.97
CA LYS A 152 4.69 6.98 -22.16
C LYS A 152 3.36 7.74 -22.02
N LEU A 153 2.64 7.53 -20.92
CA LEU A 153 1.34 8.14 -20.66
C LEU A 153 1.42 9.68 -20.66
N ILE A 154 2.44 10.24 -20.02
CA ILE A 154 2.64 11.70 -19.94
C ILE A 154 3.01 12.28 -21.31
N ASN A 155 3.98 11.68 -22.00
CA ASN A 155 4.46 12.18 -23.29
C ASN A 155 3.36 12.15 -24.36
N GLU A 156 2.45 11.17 -24.32
CA GLU A 156 1.28 11.09 -25.21
C GLU A 156 0.32 12.28 -25.05
N GLN A 157 0.32 12.97 -23.90
CA GLN A 157 -0.58 14.10 -23.66
C GLN A 157 -0.15 15.39 -24.36
N ASN A 158 1.11 15.47 -24.82
CA ASN A 158 1.69 16.65 -25.47
C ASN A 158 1.42 17.94 -24.68
N VAL A 159 1.80 17.92 -23.40
CA VAL A 159 1.54 19.03 -22.46
C VAL A 159 2.49 20.19 -22.66
N ASP A 160 2.06 21.37 -22.20
CA ASP A 160 2.87 22.57 -22.25
C ASP A 160 3.90 22.56 -21.12
N ILE A 161 3.53 22.11 -19.92
CA ILE A 161 4.42 21.97 -18.76
C ILE A 161 4.10 20.69 -17.97
N ILE A 162 5.14 20.12 -17.35
CA ILE A 162 5.00 19.05 -16.37
C ILE A 162 5.34 19.64 -15.00
N VAL A 163 4.50 19.37 -14.01
CA VAL A 163 4.65 19.85 -12.64
C VAL A 163 4.71 18.65 -11.70
N LEU A 164 5.80 18.56 -10.94
CA LEU A 164 5.95 17.58 -9.84
C LEU A 164 5.34 18.18 -8.57
N ALA A 165 4.10 17.80 -8.26
CA ALA A 165 3.37 18.32 -7.11
C ALA A 165 3.11 17.23 -6.08
N GLY A 166 4.00 17.10 -5.10
CA GLY A 166 3.87 16.15 -4.00
C GLY A 166 5.18 15.43 -3.71
N ASP A 167 5.06 14.26 -3.10
CA ASP A 167 6.22 13.58 -2.54
C ASP A 167 6.92 12.70 -3.58
N LEU A 168 8.15 13.08 -3.95
CA LEU A 168 9.03 12.24 -4.76
C LEU A 168 9.60 11.07 -3.95
N ILE A 169 9.82 11.27 -2.66
CA ILE A 169 10.44 10.30 -1.75
C ILE A 169 9.45 9.85 -0.68
N ASN A 170 9.68 8.72 -0.04
CA ASN A 170 8.93 8.28 1.13
C ASN A 170 9.51 8.89 2.39
N ASN A 171 10.80 8.64 2.63
CA ASN A 171 11.45 9.04 3.88
C ASN A 171 12.89 9.53 3.67
N TYR A 172 13.56 9.11 2.59
CA TYR A 172 15.00 9.34 2.42
C TYR A 172 15.34 9.93 1.06
N GLY A 173 16.25 10.92 1.03
CA GLY A 173 16.74 11.51 -0.21
C GLY A 173 17.44 10.52 -1.14
N ALA A 174 18.12 9.51 -0.58
CA ALA A 174 18.79 8.46 -1.37
C ALA A 174 17.83 7.64 -2.25
N GLU A 175 16.51 7.72 -2.01
CA GLU A 175 15.50 7.08 -2.86
C GLU A 175 15.47 7.66 -4.29
N THR A 176 15.95 8.90 -4.51
CA THR A 176 15.97 9.54 -5.84
C THR A 176 17.19 9.16 -6.68
N GLU A 177 18.19 8.50 -6.09
CA GLU A 177 19.41 8.11 -6.80
C GLU A 177 19.10 7.14 -7.96
N GLY A 178 19.56 7.49 -9.16
CA GLY A 178 19.40 6.68 -10.37
C GLY A 178 18.08 6.89 -11.13
N TRP A 179 17.15 7.71 -10.63
CA TRP A 179 15.91 8.03 -11.33
C TRP A 179 16.05 9.18 -12.35
N GLU A 180 17.12 9.98 -12.23
CA GLU A 180 17.41 11.12 -13.11
C GLU A 180 17.29 10.79 -14.63
N PRO A 181 17.85 9.68 -15.15
CA PRO A 181 17.74 9.36 -16.58
C PRO A 181 16.30 9.15 -17.07
N TYR A 182 15.38 8.80 -16.16
CA TYR A 182 13.97 8.59 -16.46
C TYR A 182 13.20 9.91 -16.48
N PHE A 183 13.49 10.82 -15.54
CA PHE A 183 12.91 12.16 -15.53
C PHE A 183 13.32 12.97 -16.77
N HIS A 184 14.55 12.84 -17.25
CA HIS A 184 15.00 13.49 -18.50
C HIS A 184 14.27 13.04 -19.77
N ARG A 185 13.55 11.92 -19.72
CA ARG A 185 12.76 11.40 -20.85
C ARG A 185 11.34 11.94 -20.90
N LEU A 186 10.92 12.68 -19.86
CA LEU A 186 9.67 13.41 -19.85
C LEU A 186 9.75 14.60 -20.82
N LYS A 187 8.73 14.76 -21.66
CA LYS A 187 8.68 15.77 -22.72
C LYS A 187 7.52 16.72 -22.50
N SER A 188 7.83 18.01 -22.54
CA SER A 188 6.87 19.11 -22.53
C SER A 188 7.43 20.27 -23.36
N LYS A 189 6.59 21.27 -23.68
CA LYS A 189 7.03 22.43 -24.47
C LYS A 189 7.88 23.41 -23.66
N SER A 190 7.56 23.59 -22.38
CA SER A 190 8.16 24.58 -21.48
C SER A 190 9.07 23.98 -20.41
N GLY A 191 9.21 22.65 -20.37
CA GLY A 191 10.09 21.94 -19.42
C GLY A 191 9.37 21.29 -18.24
N LEU A 192 10.17 20.84 -17.28
CA LEU A 192 9.77 20.19 -16.03
C LEU A 192 9.99 21.18 -14.88
N MET A 193 8.98 21.36 -14.03
CA MET A 193 9.01 22.23 -12.85
C MET A 193 8.76 21.45 -11.57
#